data_AF-A0A1E4T0P1-F1
#
_entry.id   AF-A0A1E4T0P1-F1
#
_cell.length_a   1.000
_cell.length_b   1.000
_cell.length_c   1.000
_cell.angle_alpha   90.00
_cell.angle_beta   90.00
_cell.angle_gamma   90.00
#
_symmetry.space_group_name_H-M   'P 1'
#
loop_
_entity.id
_entity.type
_entity.pdbx_description
1 polymer ?
#
loop_
_entity_poly.entity_id
_entity_poly.type
_entity_poly.pdbx_seq_one_letter_code
_entity_poly.pdbx_strand_id
1 'polypeptide(L)'
;MDDAETNEQTNNVSSRELLQGFLTDSKQFRDLVPTEKFQSIIESKLKKKLTPSAEYELYNALSDQHTKKITSVVETNIVNLKLLKPYNPNSKSNVNMSEESLQFLIDSIKMLNNSIENESSALEKEAATELKKINQLIDSMSDLKYGSLNFGNSLENIKNDLQNIEKKILE
;
A
#
# COMPACT_ATOMS: atom_id res chain seq x y z
N MET A 1 16.90 41.80 -44.28
CA MET A 1 17.33 42.17 -42.93
C MET A 1 16.26 41.59 -42.04
N ASP A 2 16.51 40.34 -41.65
CA ASP A 2 15.63 39.52 -40.81
C ASP A 2 16.08 39.72 -39.37
N ASP A 3 15.24 40.36 -38.56
CA ASP A 3 15.41 40.37 -37.12
C ASP A 3 14.44 39.35 -36.53
N ALA A 4 15.01 38.22 -36.11
CA ALA A 4 14.30 37.11 -35.47
C ALA A 4 13.87 37.51 -34.05
N GLU A 5 12.56 37.51 -33.80
CA GLU A 5 11.99 37.52 -32.46
C GLU A 5 12.32 36.20 -31.74
N THR A 6 13.35 36.19 -30.92
CA THR A 6 13.57 35.13 -29.93
C THR A 6 12.56 35.28 -28.80
N ASN A 7 11.50 34.47 -28.90
CA ASN A 7 10.45 34.31 -27.92
C ASN A 7 10.98 33.48 -26.73
N GLU A 8 11.68 34.12 -25.78
CA GLU A 8 12.02 33.49 -24.49
C GLU A 8 10.76 33.38 -23.63
N GLN A 9 10.04 32.28 -23.81
CA GLN A 9 9.09 31.79 -22.81
C GLN A 9 9.88 31.40 -21.56
N THR A 10 10.04 32.37 -20.66
CA THR A 10 10.41 32.12 -19.27
C THR A 10 9.28 31.29 -18.65
N ASN A 11 9.45 29.97 -18.65
CA ASN A 11 8.59 29.04 -17.92
C ASN A 11 8.65 29.42 -16.43
N ASN A 12 7.68 30.20 -16.00
CA ASN A 12 7.55 30.69 -14.64
C ASN A 12 7.03 29.54 -13.77
N VAL A 13 7.90 28.57 -13.50
CA VAL A 13 7.57 27.38 -12.70
C VAL A 13 7.26 27.87 -11.28
N SER A 14 6.02 27.65 -10.85
CA SER A 14 5.59 28.04 -9.51
C SER A 14 6.38 27.24 -8.47
N SER A 15 6.73 27.86 -7.33
CA SER A 15 7.35 27.14 -6.20
C SER A 15 6.54 25.90 -5.78
N ARG A 16 5.23 25.93 -6.03
CA ARG A 16 4.32 24.80 -5.85
C ARG A 16 4.66 23.63 -6.78
N GLU A 17 4.92 23.90 -8.05
CA GLU A 17 5.24 22.90 -9.06
C GLU A 17 6.62 22.28 -8.81
N LEU A 18 7.59 23.08 -8.35
CA LEU A 18 8.90 22.57 -7.93
C LEU A 18 8.81 21.64 -6.70
N LEU A 19 8.04 22.05 -5.68
CA LEU A 19 7.81 21.23 -4.49
C LEU A 19 7.03 19.95 -4.81
N GLN A 20 6.03 20.06 -5.68
CA GLN A 20 5.26 18.91 -6.15
C GLN A 20 6.18 17.94 -6.88
N GLY A 21 6.95 18.40 -7.87
CA GLY A 21 7.92 17.59 -8.61
C GLY A 21 8.94 16.92 -7.69
N PHE A 22 9.55 17.66 -6.76
CA PHE A 22 10.52 17.08 -5.82
C PHE A 22 9.94 15.93 -4.96
N LEU A 23 8.69 16.08 -4.50
CA LEU A 23 8.03 15.10 -3.65
C LEU A 23 7.45 13.91 -4.44
N THR A 24 7.16 14.07 -5.73
CA THR A 24 6.64 13.00 -6.60
C THR A 24 7.72 12.25 -7.35
N ASP A 25 8.76 12.94 -7.83
CA ASP A 25 9.78 12.38 -8.72
C ASP A 25 10.71 11.42 -8.01
N SER A 26 10.93 11.61 -6.70
CA SER A 26 11.72 10.70 -5.86
C SER A 26 10.97 9.43 -5.43
N LYS A 27 9.68 9.32 -5.75
CA LYS A 27 8.81 8.22 -5.32
C LYS A 27 8.04 7.60 -6.48
N GLN A 28 8.64 7.53 -7.67
CA GLN A 28 7.95 6.86 -8.77
C GLN A 28 7.78 5.36 -8.46
N PHE A 29 6.63 4.82 -8.84
CA PHE A 29 6.30 3.42 -8.59
C PHE A 29 7.34 2.47 -9.20
N ARG A 30 7.85 2.82 -10.38
CA ARG A 30 8.86 2.03 -11.11
C ARG A 30 10.19 1.94 -10.36
N ASP A 31 10.55 2.95 -9.57
CA ASP A 31 11.78 2.95 -8.78
C ASP A 31 11.63 2.09 -7.52
N LEU A 32 10.42 2.01 -6.96
CA LEU A 32 10.11 1.21 -5.77
C LEU A 32 9.88 -0.27 -6.10
N VAL A 33 9.20 -0.52 -7.22
CA VAL A 33 8.89 -1.86 -7.72
C VAL A 33 9.20 -1.88 -9.21
N PRO A 34 10.45 -2.23 -9.59
CA PRO A 34 10.81 -2.47 -10.97
C PRO A 34 9.95 -3.57 -11.58
N THR A 35 9.75 -3.51 -12.90
CA THR A 35 8.90 -4.45 -13.65
C THR A 35 9.35 -5.89 -13.43
N GLU A 36 10.65 -6.14 -13.36
CA GLU A 36 11.24 -7.47 -13.14
C GLU A 36 10.91 -8.03 -11.75
N LYS A 37 10.90 -7.15 -10.74
CA LYS A 37 10.53 -7.49 -9.37
C LYS A 37 9.04 -7.78 -9.27
N PHE A 38 8.21 -6.99 -9.98
CA PHE A 38 6.77 -7.24 -10.07
C PHE A 38 6.47 -8.60 -10.72
N GLN A 39 7.14 -8.90 -11.83
CA GLN A 39 7.02 -10.19 -12.52
C GLN A 39 7.39 -11.37 -11.61
N SER A 40 8.50 -11.26 -10.90
CA SER A 40 8.91 -12.28 -9.92
C SER A 40 7.88 -12.48 -8.80
N ILE A 41 7.23 -11.41 -8.33
CA ILE A 41 6.16 -11.49 -7.33
C ILE A 41 4.94 -12.21 -7.90
N ILE A 42 4.49 -11.84 -9.11
CA ILE A 42 3.37 -12.47 -9.81
C ILE A 42 3.65 -13.97 -9.98
N GLU A 43 4.82 -14.34 -10.48
CA GLU A 43 5.23 -15.74 -10.67
C GLU A 43 5.29 -16.52 -9.35
N SER A 44 5.74 -15.89 -8.25
CA SER A 44 5.85 -16.55 -6.95
C SER A 44 4.50 -16.74 -6.23
N LYS A 45 3.52 -15.86 -6.49
CA LYS A 45 2.24 -15.82 -5.76
C LYS A 45 1.08 -16.41 -6.56
N LEU A 46 1.09 -16.34 -7.88
CA LEU A 46 0.03 -16.87 -8.74
C LEU A 46 0.41 -18.24 -9.28
N LYS A 47 -0.31 -19.27 -8.83
CA LYS A 47 -0.18 -20.65 -9.34
C LYS A 47 -0.56 -20.81 -10.83
N LYS A 48 -1.28 -19.83 -11.40
CA LYS A 48 -1.61 -19.75 -12.83
C LYS A 48 -0.84 -18.59 -13.45
N LYS A 49 -0.08 -18.87 -14.52
CA LYS A 49 0.58 -17.82 -15.31
C LYS A 49 -0.48 -16.84 -15.85
N LEU A 50 -0.37 -15.56 -15.51
CA LEU A 50 -1.07 -14.53 -16.24
C LEU A 50 -0.50 -14.44 -17.66
N THR A 51 -1.33 -13.98 -18.59
CA THR A 51 -0.83 -13.58 -19.91
C THR A 51 0.03 -12.33 -19.77
N PRO A 52 1.11 -12.17 -20.56
CA PRO A 52 1.98 -11.00 -20.48
C PRO A 52 1.23 -9.66 -20.64
N SER A 53 0.14 -9.65 -21.41
CA SER A 53 -0.74 -8.48 -21.56
C SER A 53 -1.44 -8.11 -20.26
N ALA A 54 -2.02 -9.08 -19.55
CA ALA A 54 -2.75 -8.82 -18.31
C ALA A 54 -1.82 -8.44 -17.16
N GLU A 55 -0.60 -8.98 -17.16
CA GLU A 55 0.46 -8.60 -16.22
C GLU A 55 0.93 -7.15 -16.43
N TYR A 56 1.13 -6.76 -17.69
CA TYR A 56 1.47 -5.38 -18.05
C TYR A 56 0.34 -4.39 -17.70
N GLU A 57 -0.92 -4.75 -17.96
CA GLU A 57 -2.08 -3.95 -17.57
C GLU A 57 -2.18 -3.79 -16.05
N LEU A 58 -1.97 -4.87 -15.29
CA LEU A 58 -2.00 -4.83 -13.83
C LEU A 58 -0.86 -3.96 -13.27
N TYR A 59 0.34 -4.07 -13.83
CA TYR A 59 1.48 -3.24 -13.43
C TYR A 59 1.20 -1.75 -13.66
N ASN A 60 0.67 -1.40 -14.84
CA ASN A 60 0.34 -0.01 -15.15
C ASN A 60 -0.82 0.51 -14.29
N ALA A 61 -1.86 -0.31 -14.05
CA ALA A 61 -2.96 0.07 -13.18
C ALA A 61 -2.50 0.36 -11.74
N LEU A 62 -1.58 -0.46 -11.21
CA LEU A 62 -0.97 -0.24 -9.90
C LEU A 62 -0.06 0.99 -9.88
N SER A 63 0.72 1.20 -10.94
CA SER A 63 1.56 2.40 -11.12
C SER A 63 0.71 3.68 -11.14
N ASP A 64 -0.40 3.67 -11.86
CA ASP A 64 -1.32 4.80 -11.97
C ASP A 64 -2.02 5.07 -10.63
N GLN A 65 -2.46 4.01 -9.95
CA GLN A 65 -3.09 4.12 -8.63
C GLN A 65 -2.10 4.70 -7.60
N HIS A 66 -0.85 4.24 -7.61
CA HIS A 66 0.21 4.74 -6.75
C HIS A 66 0.47 6.22 -7.01
N THR A 67 0.63 6.59 -8.28
CA THR A 67 0.86 7.98 -8.71
C THR A 67 -0.28 8.88 -8.25
N LYS A 68 -1.54 8.49 -8.49
CA LYS A 68 -2.72 9.26 -8.05
C LYS A 68 -2.74 9.44 -6.53
N LYS A 69 -2.42 8.41 -5.77
CA LYS A 69 -2.41 8.46 -4.30
C LYS A 69 -1.31 9.38 -3.77
N ILE A 70 -0.10 9.29 -4.32
CA ILE A 70 1.01 10.19 -3.93
C ILE A 70 0.66 11.63 -4.27
N THR A 71 0.22 11.92 -5.49
CA THR A 71 -0.14 13.28 -5.90
C THR A 71 -1.22 13.87 -5.01
N SER A 72 -2.26 13.10 -4.69
CA SER A 72 -3.33 13.54 -3.78
C SER A 72 -2.83 13.87 -2.37
N VAL A 73 -1.93 13.04 -1.82
CA VAL A 73 -1.33 13.28 -0.49
C VAL A 73 -0.43 14.51 -0.51
N VAL A 74 0.40 14.66 -1.55
CA VAL A 74 1.29 15.81 -1.73
C VAL A 74 0.49 17.11 -1.85
N GLU A 75 -0.55 17.13 -2.68
CA GLU A 75 -1.42 18.30 -2.83
C GLU A 75 -2.12 18.66 -1.52
N THR A 76 -2.67 17.67 -0.82
CA THR A 76 -3.32 17.85 0.48
C THR A 76 -2.37 18.46 1.50
N ASN A 77 -1.12 17.98 1.55
CA ASN A 77 -0.12 18.47 2.48
C ASN A 77 0.41 19.86 2.11
N ILE A 78 0.62 20.15 0.82
CA ILE A 78 1.00 21.49 0.35
C ILE A 78 -0.05 22.53 0.76
N VAL A 79 -1.34 22.19 0.63
CA VAL A 79 -2.46 23.06 1.00
C VAL A 79 -2.57 23.20 2.52
N ASN A 80 -2.55 22.08 3.26
CA ASN A 80 -2.79 22.07 4.71
C ASN A 80 -1.64 22.70 5.51
N LEU A 81 -0.39 22.52 5.08
CA LEU A 81 0.78 22.99 5.81
C LEU A 81 1.15 24.45 5.49
N LYS A 82 0.40 25.15 4.63
CA LYS A 82 0.69 26.53 4.17
C LYS A 82 2.17 26.72 3.82
N LEU A 83 2.78 25.71 3.18
CA LEU A 83 4.22 25.71 2.85
C LEU A 83 4.62 26.84 1.90
N LEU A 84 3.64 27.50 1.28
CA LEU A 84 3.81 28.66 0.43
C LEU A 84 3.10 29.86 1.06
N LYS A 85 3.85 30.70 1.78
CA LYS A 85 3.41 32.08 2.03
C LYS A 85 3.58 32.89 0.74
N PRO A 86 2.67 33.83 0.42
CA PRO A 86 2.82 34.68 -0.76
C PRO A 86 4.16 35.41 -0.72
N TYR A 87 4.93 35.28 -1.80
CA TYR A 87 6.19 35.98 -1.99
C TYR A 87 5.93 37.49 -2.09
N ASN A 88 6.46 38.27 -1.14
CA ASN A 88 6.39 39.73 -1.16
C ASN A 88 7.76 40.28 -1.61
N PRO A 89 7.90 40.78 -2.85
CA PRO A 89 9.19 41.22 -3.38
C PRO A 89 9.76 42.47 -2.68
N ASN A 90 8.99 43.13 -1.80
CA ASN A 90 9.45 44.30 -1.04
C ASN A 90 9.95 43.98 0.38
N SER A 91 9.83 42.73 0.85
CA SER A 91 10.50 42.33 2.09
C SER A 91 11.94 41.98 1.75
N LYS A 92 12.88 42.88 2.06
CA LYS A 92 14.25 42.46 2.37
C LYS A 92 14.15 41.56 3.60
N SER A 93 13.90 40.27 3.39
CA SER A 93 13.95 39.28 4.48
C SER A 93 15.40 39.17 4.88
N ASN A 94 15.79 39.96 5.87
CA ASN A 94 16.89 39.56 6.72
C ASN A 94 16.45 38.22 7.30
N VAL A 95 17.09 37.11 6.90
CA VAL A 95 16.79 35.78 7.41
C VAL A 95 17.34 35.70 8.84
N ASN A 96 16.70 36.44 9.75
CA ASN A 96 16.73 36.16 11.17
C ASN A 96 15.49 35.33 11.45
N MET A 97 15.60 34.01 11.25
CA MET A 97 14.63 33.09 11.83
C MET A 97 14.75 33.24 13.36
N SER A 98 13.69 33.70 14.03
CA SER A 98 13.70 33.75 15.49
C SER A 98 13.81 32.33 16.04
N GLU A 99 14.56 32.18 17.12
CA GLU A 99 14.70 30.90 17.83
C GLU A 99 13.33 30.31 18.21
N GLU A 100 12.35 31.17 18.50
CA GLU A 100 10.95 30.81 18.75
C GLU A 100 10.28 30.12 17.54
N SER A 101 10.58 30.55 16.31
CA SER A 101 10.03 29.94 15.10
C SER A 101 10.61 28.55 14.84
N LEU A 102 11.89 28.37 15.14
CA LEU A 102 12.56 27.07 15.07
C LEU A 102 12.05 26.15 16.18
N GLN A 103 11.85 26.67 17.38
CA GLN A 103 11.29 25.92 18.50
C GLN A 103 9.87 25.43 18.21
N PHE A 104 9.02 26.30 17.63
CA PHE A 104 7.67 25.92 17.20
C PHE A 104 7.69 24.82 16.13
N LEU A 105 8.63 24.88 15.18
CA LEU A 105 8.80 23.84 14.17
C LEU A 105 9.25 22.51 14.80
N ILE A 106 10.20 22.55 15.73
CA ILE A 106 10.66 21.37 16.47
C ILE A 106 9.51 20.72 17.24
N ASP A 107 8.70 21.52 17.93
CA ASP A 107 7.56 21.01 18.70
C ASP A 107 6.48 20.43 17.79
N SER A 108 6.23 21.06 16.63
CA SER A 108 5.33 20.52 15.60
C SER A 108 5.83 19.19 15.03
N ILE A 109 7.12 19.06 14.78
CA ILE A 109 7.75 17.80 14.32
C ILE A 109 7.66 16.72 15.39
N LYS A 110 7.88 17.05 16.66
CA LYS A 110 7.71 16.10 17.78
C LYS A 110 6.28 15.61 17.90
N MET A 111 5.29 16.50 17.78
CA MET A 111 3.88 16.11 17.78
C MET A 111 3.55 15.19 16.62
N LEU A 112 4.06 15.49 15.42
CA LEU A 112 3.89 14.64 14.25
C LEU A 112 4.53 13.25 14.47
N ASN A 113 5.75 13.21 15.00
CA ASN A 113 6.45 11.94 15.26
C ASN A 113 5.69 11.07 16.26
N ASN A 114 5.20 11.66 17.37
CA ASN A 114 4.37 10.95 18.33
C ASN A 114 3.06 10.44 17.71
N SER A 115 2.44 11.22 16.81
CA SER A 115 1.24 10.79 16.10
C SER A 115 1.51 9.58 15.21
N ILE A 116 2.63 9.60 14.47
CA ILE A 116 3.06 8.48 13.61
C ILE A 116 3.36 7.23 14.44
N GLU A 117 4.07 7.37 15.57
CA GLU A 117 4.38 6.24 16.46
C GLU A 117 3.11 5.60 17.04
N ASN A 118 2.13 6.42 17.42
CA ASN A 118 0.83 5.94 17.91
C ASN A 118 0.05 5.19 16.83
N GLU A 119 0.01 5.73 15.61
CA GLU A 119 -0.68 5.11 14.48
C GLU A 119 0.00 3.79 14.06
N SER A 120 1.33 3.75 14.04
CA SER A 120 2.10 2.51 13.81
C SER A 120 1.76 1.46 14.86
N SER A 121 1.75 1.84 16.14
CA SER A 121 1.41 0.93 17.24
C SER A 121 -0.04 0.41 17.16
N ALA A 122 -0.97 1.23 16.67
CA ALA A 122 -2.35 0.82 16.46
C ALA A 122 -2.47 -0.19 15.32
N LEU A 123 -1.80 0.05 14.19
CA LEU A 123 -1.77 -0.85 13.04
C LEU A 123 -1.13 -2.20 13.39
N GLU A 124 -0.05 -2.20 14.19
CA GLU A 124 0.57 -3.45 14.66
C GLU A 124 -0.38 -4.29 15.52
N LYS A 125 -1.16 -3.65 16.41
CA LYS A 125 -2.17 -4.33 17.24
C LYS A 125 -3.32 -4.89 16.39
N GLU A 126 -3.76 -4.13 15.39
CA GLU A 126 -4.81 -4.57 14.46
C GLU A 126 -4.34 -5.79 13.66
N ALA A 127 -3.13 -5.74 13.10
CA ALA A 127 -2.54 -6.86 12.37
C ALA A 127 -2.39 -8.11 13.25
N ALA A 128 -1.93 -7.96 14.49
CA ALA A 128 -1.84 -9.08 15.44
C ALA A 128 -3.21 -9.69 15.75
N THR A 129 -4.25 -8.86 15.85
CA THR A 129 -5.63 -9.30 16.08
C THR A 129 -6.18 -10.08 14.89
N GLU A 130 -5.97 -9.58 13.67
CA GLU A 130 -6.39 -10.29 12.45
C GLU A 130 -5.65 -11.61 12.25
N LEU A 131 -4.34 -11.66 12.51
CA LEU A 131 -3.58 -12.92 12.48
C LEU A 131 -4.14 -13.95 13.46
N LYS A 132 -4.56 -13.50 14.66
CA LYS A 132 -5.19 -14.39 15.64
C LYS A 132 -6.53 -14.94 15.13
N LYS A 133 -7.36 -14.12 14.48
CA LYS A 133 -8.63 -14.57 13.88
C LYS A 133 -8.39 -15.57 12.76
N ILE A 134 -7.41 -15.33 11.89
CA ILE A 134 -7.03 -16.26 10.82
C ILE A 134 -6.62 -17.61 11.41
N ASN A 135 -5.78 -17.62 12.45
CA ASN A 135 -5.39 -18.87 13.11
C ASN A 135 -6.58 -19.63 13.70
N GLN A 136 -7.50 -18.93 14.37
CA GLN A 136 -8.74 -19.56 14.89
C GLN A 136 -9.61 -20.15 13.77
N LEU A 137 -9.67 -19.49 12.61
CA LEU A 137 -10.39 -19.99 11.45
C LEU A 137 -9.71 -21.24 10.85
N ILE A 138 -8.37 -21.25 10.78
CA ILE A 138 -7.58 -22.41 10.34
C ILE A 138 -7.82 -23.61 11.27
N ASP A 139 -7.83 -23.39 12.58
CA ASP A 139 -8.12 -24.43 13.58
C ASP A 139 -9.53 -24.99 13.37
N SER A 140 -10.53 -24.11 13.22
CA SER A 140 -11.93 -24.50 12.97
C SER A 140 -12.09 -25.29 11.65
N MET A 141 -11.38 -24.89 10.58
CA MET A 141 -11.36 -25.63 9.31
C MET A 141 -10.65 -26.98 9.43
N SER A 142 -9.61 -27.05 10.26
CA SER A 142 -8.90 -28.31 10.55
C SER A 142 -9.83 -29.28 11.27
N ASP A 143 -10.56 -28.82 12.28
CA ASP A 143 -11.57 -29.61 12.99
C ASP A 143 -12.66 -30.12 12.04
N LEU A 144 -13.13 -29.29 11.10
CA LEU A 144 -14.08 -29.70 10.06
C LEU A 144 -13.50 -30.77 9.13
N LYS A 145 -12.22 -30.64 8.74
CA LYS A 145 -11.53 -31.62 7.89
C LYS A 145 -11.32 -32.96 8.61
N TYR A 146 -10.97 -32.94 9.89
CA TYR A 146 -10.84 -34.17 10.69
C TYR A 146 -12.20 -34.77 11.05
N GLY A 147 -13.22 -33.93 11.26
CA GLY A 147 -14.61 -34.36 11.40
C GLY A 147 -15.13 -35.08 10.15
N SER A 148 -14.80 -34.59 8.95
CA SER A 148 -15.16 -35.27 7.69
C SER A 148 -14.39 -36.57 7.47
N LEU A 149 -13.12 -36.64 7.88
CA LEU A 149 -12.33 -37.89 7.91
C LEU A 149 -12.97 -38.94 8.81
N ASN A 150 -13.46 -38.55 9.99
CA ASN A 150 -14.19 -39.44 10.90
C ASN A 150 -15.55 -39.87 10.34
N PHE A 151 -16.19 -39.03 9.52
CA PHE A 151 -17.42 -39.37 8.82
C PHE A 151 -17.19 -40.48 7.77
N GLY A 152 -16.09 -40.41 7.03
CA GLY A 152 -15.67 -41.46 6.10
C GLY A 152 -15.43 -42.81 6.79
N ASN A 153 -14.71 -42.80 7.93
CA ASN A 153 -14.48 -44.00 8.74
C ASN A 153 -15.81 -44.58 9.29
N SER A 154 -16.74 -43.72 9.68
CA SER A 154 -18.06 -44.15 10.15
C SER A 154 -18.89 -44.81 9.05
N LEU A 155 -18.82 -44.30 7.81
CA LEU A 155 -19.45 -44.90 6.64
C LEU A 155 -18.87 -46.28 6.29
N GLU A 156 -17.54 -46.42 6.36
CA GLU A 156 -16.89 -47.71 6.11
C GLU A 156 -17.26 -48.76 7.18
N ASN A 157 -17.38 -48.34 8.44
CA ASN A 157 -17.87 -49.20 9.52
C ASN A 157 -19.32 -49.64 9.29
N ILE A 158 -20.21 -48.71 8.93
CA ILE A 158 -21.62 -49.03 8.62
C ILE A 158 -21.72 -50.00 7.43
N LYS A 159 -20.90 -49.82 6.40
CA LYS A 159 -20.82 -50.75 5.26
C LYS A 159 -20.41 -52.15 5.70
N ASN A 160 -19.37 -52.27 6.52
CA ASN A 160 -18.93 -53.56 7.05
C ASN A 160 -20.01 -54.24 7.91
N ASP A 161 -20.72 -53.47 8.73
CA ASP A 161 -21.83 -53.98 9.54
C ASP A 161 -22.99 -54.48 8.66
N LEU A 162 -23.35 -53.74 7.60
CA LEU A 162 -24.37 -54.16 6.63
C LEU A 162 -23.97 -55.44 5.89
N GLN A 163 -22.71 -55.56 5.47
CA GLN A 163 -22.19 -56.78 4.81
C GLN A 163 -22.21 -58.00 5.74
N ASN A 164 -21.91 -57.80 7.03
CA ASN A 164 -22.01 -58.86 8.03
C ASN A 164 -23.46 -59.29 8.27
N ILE A 165 -24.40 -58.34 8.29
CA ILE A 165 -25.83 -58.64 8.41
C ILE A 165 -26.32 -59.40 7.17
N GLU A 166 -25.96 -58.95 5.97
CA GLU A 166 -26.29 -59.61 4.70
C GLU A 166 -25.82 -61.07 4.71
N LYS A 167 -24.56 -61.31 5.10
CA LYS A 167 -24.02 -62.67 5.26
C LYS A 167 -24.85 -63.54 6.22
N LYS A 168 -25.23 -63.00 7.37
CA LYS A 168 -26.03 -63.72 8.37
C LYS A 168 -27.45 -64.03 7.93
N ILE A 169 -27.99 -63.29 6.95
CA ILE A 169 -29.33 -63.54 6.39
C ILE A 169 -29.27 -64.59 5.28
N LEU A 170 -28.14 -64.66 4.57
CA LEU A 170 -27.93 -65.59 3.45
C LEU A 170 -27.38 -66.96 3.89
N GLU A 171 -26.88 -67.08 5.12
CA GLU A 171 -26.55 -68.35 5.81
C GLU A 171 -27.78 -68.91 6.56
#